data_AF-A0A4D9CQ97-F1
#
_entry.id   AF-A0A4D9CQ97-F1
#
_cell.length_a   1.000
_cell.length_b   1.000
_cell.length_c   1.000
_cell.angle_alpha   90.00
_cell.angle_beta   90.00
_cell.angle_gamma   90.00
#
_symmetry.space_group_name_H-M   'P 1'
#
loop_
_entity.id
_entity.type
_entity.pdbx_description
1 polymer ?
#
loop_
_entity_poly.entity_id
_entity_poly.type
_entity_poly.pdbx_seq_one_letter_code
_entity_poly.pdbx_strand_id
1 'polypeptide(L)'
;MFRAALFKASRSMPMARYSNHARHVVHRHASTGRSAWLRDPAVYPLLGIIGSAMVLCSTFMVHFTTSSPDIRINKTKRQSVVRVD
;
A
#
# COMPACT_ATOMS: atom_id res chain seq x y z
N MET A 1 -49.10 39.41 -37.12
CA MET A 1 -48.26 40.47 -36.51
C MET A 1 -47.67 39.91 -35.22
N PHE A 2 -46.36 40.09 -35.07
CA PHE A 2 -45.44 39.51 -34.10
C PHE A 2 -45.71 39.84 -32.62
N ARG A 3 -45.09 39.01 -31.75
CA ARG A 3 -44.56 39.23 -30.37
C ARG A 3 -45.33 38.48 -29.27
N ALA A 4 -44.70 37.83 -28.29
CA ALA A 4 -43.31 37.46 -28.05
C ALA A 4 -43.33 36.47 -26.88
N ALA A 5 -42.52 35.43 -26.96
CA ALA A 5 -42.14 34.63 -25.81
C ALA A 5 -41.45 35.55 -24.78
N LEU A 6 -42.11 35.85 -23.66
CA LEU A 6 -41.43 36.42 -22.51
C LEU A 6 -40.98 35.28 -21.59
N PHE A 7 -39.83 34.76 -21.99
CA PHE A 7 -38.89 34.00 -21.17
C PHE A 7 -38.75 34.64 -19.79
N LYS A 8 -39.55 34.22 -18.82
CA LYS A 8 -39.37 34.59 -17.41
C LYS A 8 -38.29 33.69 -16.81
N ALA A 9 -37.06 33.94 -17.24
CA ALA A 9 -35.90 33.60 -16.44
C ALA A 9 -35.93 34.45 -15.17
N SER A 10 -36.23 33.82 -14.05
CA SER A 10 -35.63 34.20 -12.78
C SER A 10 -35.52 32.96 -11.94
N ARG A 11 -34.49 32.16 -12.26
CA ARG A 11 -33.90 31.22 -11.31
C ARG A 11 -33.25 32.07 -10.22
N SER A 12 -34.00 32.37 -9.17
CA SER A 12 -33.45 32.80 -7.89
C SER A 12 -33.90 31.78 -6.85
N MET A 13 -33.37 30.55 -6.96
CA MET A 13 -33.32 29.68 -5.79
C MET A 13 -32.25 30.27 -4.87
N PRO A 14 -32.59 30.76 -3.66
CA PRO A 14 -31.57 31.00 -2.66
C PRO A 14 -30.93 29.66 -2.32
N MET A 15 -29.74 29.45 -2.89
CA MET A 15 -28.79 28.38 -2.55
C MET A 15 -28.26 28.60 -1.13
N ALA A 16 -29.16 28.52 -0.14
CA ALA A 16 -28.87 28.74 1.27
C ALA A 16 -29.57 27.72 2.17
N ARG A 17 -29.92 26.54 1.62
CA ARG A 17 -30.48 25.45 2.42
C ARG A 17 -30.11 24.07 1.87
N TYR A 18 -28.82 23.85 1.67
CA TYR A 18 -28.25 22.49 1.75
C TYR A 18 -26.79 22.50 2.17
N SER A 19 -26.43 23.38 3.12
CA SER A 19 -25.16 23.28 3.84
C SER A 19 -25.24 22.30 5.03
N ASN A 20 -26.26 21.44 5.08
CA ASN A 20 -26.53 20.54 6.21
C ASN A 20 -26.80 19.08 5.77
N HIS A 21 -26.43 18.70 4.55
CA HIS A 21 -25.93 17.33 4.33
C HIS A 21 -24.47 17.33 4.73
N ALA A 22 -24.24 17.39 6.03
CA ALA A 22 -23.90 16.18 6.73
C ALA A 22 -22.72 15.50 6.01
N ARG A 23 -21.59 16.23 6.00
CA ARG A 23 -20.36 15.72 6.60
C ARG A 23 -20.69 15.01 7.92
N HIS A 24 -21.39 13.88 7.87
CA HIS A 24 -21.11 12.79 8.78
C HIS A 24 -19.80 12.20 8.27
N VAL A 25 -18.72 12.95 8.52
CA VAL A 25 -17.41 12.36 8.67
C VAL A 25 -17.63 11.45 9.87
N VAL A 26 -17.98 10.19 9.61
CA VAL A 26 -17.92 9.17 10.64
C VAL A 26 -16.44 9.12 10.95
N HIS A 27 -16.02 9.87 11.96
CA HIS A 27 -14.77 9.66 12.66
C HIS A 27 -14.89 8.26 13.25
N ARG A 28 -14.61 7.23 12.43
CA ARG A 28 -14.41 5.88 12.93
C ARG A 28 -13.18 6.00 13.82
N HIS A 29 -13.42 6.09 15.12
CA HIS A 29 -12.37 6.04 16.13
C HIS A 29 -11.44 4.88 15.76
N ALA A 30 -10.16 5.23 15.62
CA ALA A 30 -9.08 4.30 15.41
C ALA A 30 -9.20 3.17 16.42
N SER A 31 -9.42 1.95 15.93
CA SER A 31 -9.31 0.77 16.79
C SER A 31 -7.82 0.56 17.08
N THR A 32 -7.33 1.20 18.14
CA THR A 32 -6.22 0.67 18.92
C THR A 32 -6.59 -0.77 19.30
N GLY A 33 -5.81 -1.82 19.04
CA GLY A 33 -4.42 -1.85 18.61
C GLY A 33 -4.01 -3.20 18.01
N ARG A 34 -4.60 -3.58 16.88
CA ARG A 34 -4.04 -4.56 15.93
C ARG A 34 -4.84 -4.47 14.65
N SER A 35 -4.42 -3.55 13.79
CA SER A 35 -4.66 -3.52 12.34
C SER A 35 -6.04 -4.00 11.89
N ALA A 36 -7.00 -3.08 11.76
CA ALA A 36 -8.31 -3.37 11.19
C ALA A 36 -8.26 -4.11 9.84
N TRP A 37 -7.18 -3.92 9.07
CA TRP A 37 -6.92 -4.58 7.79
C TRP A 37 -6.62 -6.09 7.90
N LEU A 38 -6.23 -6.61 9.08
CA LEU A 38 -6.03 -8.06 9.28
C LEU A 38 -7.35 -8.84 9.33
N ARG A 39 -8.49 -8.15 9.46
CA ARG A 39 -9.82 -8.78 9.41
C ARG A 39 -10.32 -9.00 7.98
N ASP A 40 -9.69 -8.35 7.00
CA ASP A 40 -10.13 -8.41 5.61
C ASP A 40 -9.56 -9.67 4.93
N PRO A 41 -10.40 -10.59 4.41
CA PRO A 41 -9.92 -11.84 3.81
C PRO A 41 -9.10 -11.61 2.52
N ALA A 42 -9.28 -10.47 1.87
CA ALA A 42 -8.53 -10.07 0.68
C ALA A 42 -7.04 -9.76 0.96
N VAL A 43 -6.66 -9.59 2.22
CA VAL A 43 -5.29 -9.24 2.63
C VAL A 43 -4.37 -10.46 2.69
N TYR A 44 -4.88 -11.64 3.02
CA TYR A 44 -4.07 -12.85 3.13
C TYR A 44 -3.31 -13.25 1.84
N PRO A 45 -3.89 -13.17 0.63
CA PRO A 45 -3.11 -13.44 -0.59
C PRO A 45 -1.99 -12.41 -0.80
N LEU A 46 -2.21 -11.13 -0.45
CA LEU A 46 -1.16 -10.10 -0.49
C LEU A 46 -0.03 -10.42 0.48
N LEU A 47 -0.35 -10.83 1.71
CA LEU A 47 0.64 -11.27 2.69
C LEU A 47 1.39 -12.53 2.20
N GLY A 48 0.71 -13.43 1.47
CA GLY A 48 1.35 -14.58 0.85
C GLY A 48 2.41 -14.19 -0.17
N ILE A 49 2.14 -13.21 -1.04
CA ILE A 49 3.09 -12.72 -2.04
C ILE A 49 4.26 -11.97 -1.39
N ILE A 50 3.96 -11.10 -0.42
CA ILE A 50 4.99 -10.35 0.31
C ILE A 50 5.90 -11.33 1.08
N GLY A 51 5.29 -12.31 1.77
CA GLY A 51 6.00 -13.36 2.48
C GLY A 51 6.88 -14.20 1.55
N SER A 52 6.35 -14.65 0.41
CA SER A 52 7.11 -15.46 -0.54
C SER A 52 8.28 -14.70 -1.15
N ALA A 53 8.08 -13.42 -1.48
CA ALA A 53 9.16 -12.55 -1.98
C ALA A 53 10.28 -12.39 -0.94
N MET A 54 9.95 -12.17 0.33
CA MET A 54 10.93 -12.05 1.41
C MET A 54 11.72 -13.35 1.62
N VAL A 55 11.04 -14.50 1.59
CA VAL A 55 11.69 -15.82 1.73
C VAL A 55 12.62 -16.08 0.55
N LEU A 56 12.14 -15.91 -0.69
CA LEU A 56 12.95 -16.13 -1.89
C LEU A 56 14.18 -15.23 -1.86
N CYS A 57 14.01 -13.93 -1.67
CA CYS A 57 15.13 -13.00 -1.63
C CYS A 57 16.17 -13.38 -0.56
N SER A 58 15.71 -13.70 0.66
CA SER A 58 16.60 -14.10 1.75
C SER A 58 17.34 -15.41 1.44
N THR A 59 16.66 -16.41 0.88
CA THR A 59 17.29 -17.69 0.53
C THR A 59 18.34 -17.53 -0.57
N PHE A 60 18.06 -16.75 -1.62
CA PHE A 60 19.04 -16.44 -2.66
C PHE A 60 20.24 -15.67 -2.10
N MET A 61 19.99 -14.68 -1.24
CA MET A 61 21.05 -13.93 -0.57
C MET A 61 21.94 -14.87 0.24
N VAL A 62 21.35 -15.71 1.10
CA VAL A 62 22.10 -16.68 1.91
C VAL A 62 22.88 -17.64 1.00
N HIS A 63 22.24 -18.22 -0.01
CA HIS A 63 22.89 -19.15 -0.93
C HIS A 63 24.11 -18.52 -1.62
N PHE A 64 23.96 -17.31 -2.16
CA PHE A 64 25.08 -16.61 -2.78
C PHE A 64 26.20 -16.31 -1.76
N THR A 65 25.81 -15.88 -0.56
CA THR A 65 26.76 -15.54 0.49
C THR A 65 27.51 -16.77 1.03
N THR A 66 26.89 -17.95 1.03
CA THR A 66 27.53 -19.20 1.47
C THR A 66 28.33 -19.90 0.38
N SER A 67 27.89 -19.79 -0.87
CA SER A 67 28.51 -20.47 -2.01
C SER A 67 29.66 -19.67 -2.61
N SER A 68 29.66 -18.34 -2.47
CA SER A 68 30.75 -17.49 -2.95
C SER A 68 32.03 -17.72 -2.14
N PRO A 69 33.16 -18.04 -2.80
CA PRO A 69 34.44 -18.28 -2.13
C PRO A 69 35.04 -17.00 -1.53
N ASP A 70 34.61 -15.83 -1.99
CA ASP A 70 35.09 -14.52 -1.51
C ASP A 70 34.52 -14.15 -0.13
N ILE A 71 33.33 -14.67 0.19
CA ILE A 71 32.62 -14.29 1.40
C ILE A 71 32.98 -15.28 2.52
N ARG A 72 33.91 -14.85 3.38
CA ARG A 72 34.51 -15.69 4.43
C ARG A 72 33.64 -15.80 5.69
N ILE A 73 32.38 -16.20 5.57
CA ILE A 73 31.48 -16.40 6.72
C ILE A 73 31.93 -17.60 7.56
N ASN A 74 32.19 -18.74 6.91
CA ASN A 74 32.62 -19.97 7.58
C ASN A 74 34.10 -19.87 8.01
N LYS A 75 34.41 -20.27 9.25
CA LYS A 75 35.81 -20.32 9.75
C LYS A 75 36.71 -21.15 8.85
N THR A 76 36.20 -22.24 8.27
CA THR A 76 36.96 -23.10 7.34
C THR A 76 37.37 -22.35 6.05
N LYS A 77 36.54 -21.41 5.59
CA LYS A 77 36.78 -20.59 4.38
C LYS A 77 37.65 -19.35 4.66
N ARG A 78 37.91 -19.01 5.93
CA ARG A 78 38.76 -17.85 6.29
C ARG A 78 40.25 -18.09 6.03
N GLN A 79 40.65 -19.36 6.03
CA GLN A 79 42.04 -19.81 5.88
C GLN A 79 42.41 -20.08 4.42
N SER A 80 41.43 -20.16 3.49
CA SER A 80 41.74 -20.28 2.07
C SER A 80 42.24 -18.93 1.55
N VAL A 81 43.54 -18.84 1.30
CA VAL A 81 44.14 -17.78 0.49
C VAL A 81 43.56 -17.92 -0.91
N VAL A 82 42.53 -17.13 -1.22
CA VAL A 82 42.11 -16.89 -2.59
C VAL A 82 43.24 -16.08 -3.23
N ARG A 83 44.20 -16.77 -3.83
CA ARG A 83 45.07 -16.18 -4.85
C ARG A 83 44.36 -16.41 -6.17
N VAL A 84 43.96 -15.31 -6.79
CA VAL A 84 43.51 -15.27 -8.17
C VAL A 84 44.79 -15.12 -8.98
N ASP A 85 45.19 -16.18 -9.69
CA ASP A 85 46.16 -16.11 -10.77
C ASP A 85 45.42 -15.85 -12.08
#